data_AF-A0A1V4KGL0-F1
#
_entry.id   AF-A0A1V4KGL0-F1
#
_cell.length_a   1.000
_cell.length_b   1.000
_cell.length_c   1.000
_cell.angle_alpha   90.00
_cell.angle_beta   90.00
_cell.angle_gamma   90.00
#
_symmetry.space_group_name_H-M   'P 1'
#
loop_
_entity.id
_entity.type
_entity.pdbx_description
1 polymer ?
#
loop_
_entity_poly.entity_id
_entity_poly.type
_entity_poly.pdbx_seq_one_letter_code
_entity_poly.pdbx_strand_id
1 'polypeptide(L)' 'MSKTQSSGWKEIRLRADKYSNVAEASDKLDGLAIITVFLKLGLCNENPKDVLKALDSVKTKVNIVTVSS' A
#
# COMPACT_ATOMS: atom_id res chain seq x y z
N MET A 1 -13.98 21.69 9.41
CA MET A 1 -13.70 20.27 9.75
C MET A 1 -12.42 19.84 9.06
N SER A 2 -11.30 19.87 9.78
CA SER A 2 -10.01 19.36 9.31
C SER A 2 -10.09 17.83 9.27
N LYS A 3 -10.03 17.24 8.07
CA LYS A 3 -9.79 15.80 7.93
C LYS A 3 -8.35 15.53 8.37
N THR A 4 -8.15 15.14 9.61
CA THR A 4 -6.88 14.60 10.07
C THR A 4 -6.66 13.28 9.34
N GLN A 5 -5.83 13.27 8.29
CA GLN A 5 -5.39 12.03 7.68
C GLN A 5 -4.52 11.29 8.70
N SER A 6 -5.05 10.22 9.26
CA SER A 6 -4.24 9.27 10.03
C SER A 6 -3.31 8.57 9.05
N SER A 7 -2.01 8.85 9.12
CA SER A 7 -1.00 8.06 8.43
C SER A 7 -0.94 6.68 9.08
N GLY A 8 -1.00 5.64 8.26
CA GLY A 8 -1.00 4.25 8.71
C GLY A 8 -0.53 3.36 7.59
N TRP A 9 0.12 2.25 7.95
CA TRP A 9 0.53 1.24 6.98
C TRP A 9 -0.66 0.33 6.69
N LYS A 10 -0.82 -0.03 5.42
CA LYS A 10 -1.76 -1.05 4.98
C LYS A 10 -0.98 -2.14 4.28
N GLU A 11 -1.03 -3.35 4.83
CA GLU A 11 -0.57 -4.55 4.14
C GLU A 11 -1.79 -5.19 3.47
N ILE A 12 -1.70 -5.44 2.18
CA ILE A 12 -2.74 -6.08 1.38
C ILE A 12 -2.21 -7.45 0.98
N ARG A 13 -2.92 -8.52 1.37
CA ARG A 13 -2.60 -9.89 0.98
C ARG A 13 -3.68 -10.47 0.09
N LEU A 14 -3.23 -11.25 -0.88
CA LEU A 14 -4.09 -12.04 -1.75
C LEU A 14 -4.34 -13.40 -1.14
N ARG A 15 -5.54 -13.93 -1.36
CA ARG A 15 -5.82 -15.36 -1.17
C ARG A 15 -5.34 -16.18 -2.35
N ALA A 16 -4.03 -16.43 -2.36
CA ALA A 16 -3.35 -17.25 -3.37
C ALA A 16 -3.77 -18.73 -3.34
N ASP A 17 -4.43 -19.18 -2.27
CA ASP A 17 -5.05 -20.51 -2.16
C ASP A 17 -6.29 -20.65 -3.08
N LYS A 18 -6.93 -19.54 -3.44
CA LYS A 18 -8.19 -19.53 -4.21
C LYS A 18 -8.10 -18.81 -5.55
N TYR A 19 -7.24 -17.79 -5.65
CA TYR A 19 -7.18 -16.91 -6.80
C TYR A 19 -5.76 -16.86 -7.34
N SER A 20 -5.61 -17.02 -8.65
CA SER A 20 -4.29 -17.12 -9.29
C SER A 20 -3.64 -15.75 -9.51
N ASN A 21 -4.42 -14.68 -9.47
CA ASN A 21 -3.92 -13.32 -9.70
C ASN A 21 -4.73 -12.25 -8.93
N VAL A 22 -4.16 -11.04 -8.85
CA VAL A 22 -4.75 -9.89 -8.17
C VAL A 22 -6.06 -9.43 -8.79
N ALA A 23 -6.15 -9.38 -10.12
CA ALA A 23 -7.31 -8.85 -10.82
C ALA A 23 -8.56 -9.71 -10.59
N GLU A 24 -8.39 -11.02 -10.53
CA GLU A 24 -9.45 -11.96 -10.21
C GLU A 24 -9.87 -11.85 -8.74
N ALA A 25 -8.89 -11.71 -7.82
CA ALA A 25 -9.14 -11.61 -6.39
C ALA A 25 -9.76 -10.28 -5.96
N SER A 26 -9.46 -9.16 -6.66
CA SER A 26 -9.94 -7.83 -6.30
C SER A 26 -11.46 -7.68 -6.43
N ASP A 27 -12.05 -8.40 -7.38
CA ASP A 27 -13.49 -8.38 -7.64
C ASP A 27 -14.26 -9.34 -6.72
N LYS A 28 -13.56 -10.05 -5.83
CA LYS A 28 -14.15 -11.03 -4.90
C LYS A 28 -14.09 -10.51 -3.48
N LEU A 29 -15.21 -10.66 -2.78
CA LEU A 29 -15.39 -10.22 -1.39
C LEU A 29 -14.40 -10.89 -0.43
N ASP A 30 -13.92 -12.10 -0.73
CA ASP A 30 -12.99 -12.86 0.09
C ASP A 30 -11.59 -13.03 -0.55
N GLY A 31 -11.30 -12.28 -1.62
CA GLY A 31 -10.04 -12.38 -2.36
C GLY A 31 -8.88 -11.58 -1.75
N LEU A 32 -9.18 -10.56 -0.94
CA LEU A 32 -8.19 -9.69 -0.32
C LEU A 32 -8.33 -9.66 1.21
N ALA A 33 -7.20 -9.73 1.90
CA ALA A 33 -7.10 -9.46 3.32
C ALA A 33 -6.29 -8.18 3.53
N ILE A 34 -6.82 -7.23 4.31
CA ILE A 34 -6.17 -5.95 4.58
C ILE A 34 -5.86 -5.85 6.07
N ILE A 35 -4.57 -5.71 6.40
CA ILE A 35 -4.10 -5.43 7.76
C ILE A 35 -3.72 -3.96 7.80
N THR A 36 -4.38 -3.19 8.68
CA THR A 36 -4.09 -1.76 8.85
C THR A 36 -3.41 -1.53 10.20
N VAL A 37 -2.24 -0.90 10.17
CA VAL A 37 -1.49 -0.49 11.36
C VAL A 37 -1.51 1.03 11.44
N PHE A 38 -2.13 1.55 12.50
CA PHE A 38 -2.14 2.98 12.78
C PHE A 38 -0.81 3.42 13.37
N LEU A 39 -0.17 4.40 12.74
CA LEU A 39 1.06 4.98 13.26
C LEU A 39 0.69 6.06 14.27
N LYS A 40 1.16 5.91 15.50
CA LYS A 40 1.07 6.96 16.51
C LYS A 40 2.20 7.96 16.26
N LEU A 41 1.85 9.24 16.15
CA LEU A 41 2.83 10.34 16.06
C LEU A 41 3.62 10.40 17.37
N GLY A 42 4.95 10.26 17.29
CA GLY A 42 5.84 10.13 18.45
C GLY A 42 7.30 9.90 18.04
N LEU A 43 8.09 9.28 18.91
CA LEU A 43 9.51 8.96 18.67
C LEU A 43 9.73 8.26 17.33
N CYS A 44 10.78 8.68 16.62
CA CYS A 44 11.10 8.19 15.29
C CYS A 44 11.40 6.68 15.34
N ASN A 45 10.47 5.88 14.84
CA ASN A 45 10.67 4.46 14.58
C ASN A 45 11.79 4.31 13.55
N GLU A 46 12.76 3.42 13.79
CA GLU A 46 13.88 3.19 12.88
C GLU A 46 13.52 2.32 11.67
N ASN A 47 12.49 1.49 11.78
CA ASN A 47 12.05 0.57 10.73
C ASN A 47 11.59 1.24 9.42
N PRO A 48 10.89 2.40 9.41
CA PRO A 48 10.51 3.06 8.16
C PRO A 48 11.64 3.85 7.48
N LYS A 49 12.86 3.92 8.04
CA LYS A 49 13.96 4.74 7.49
C LYS A 49 14.28 4.41 6.03
N ASP A 50 14.32 3.12 5.68
CA ASP A 50 14.62 2.69 4.32
C ASP A 50 13.49 3.02 3.33
N VAL A 51 12.23 2.88 3.76
CA VAL A 51 11.07 3.25 2.94
C VAL A 51 11.02 4.75 2.72
N LEU A 52 11.32 5.55 3.76
CA LEU A 52 11.39 7.01 3.64
C LEU A 52 12.51 7.45 2.70
N LYS A 53 13.66 6.80 2.75
CA LYS A 53 14.78 7.04 1.81
C LYS A 53 14.41 6.67 0.37
N ALA A 54 13.70 5.55 0.18
CA ALA A 54 13.22 5.15 -1.15
C ALA A 54 12.15 6.12 -1.69
N LEU A 55 11.27 6.63 -0.84
CA LEU A 55 10.25 7.62 -1.23
C LEU A 55 10.88 8.95 -1.68
N ASP A 56 12.00 9.36 -1.09
CA ASP A 56 12.73 10.55 -1.55
C ASP A 56 13.24 10.40 -2.99
N SER A 57 13.58 9.16 -3.39
CA SER A 57 13.95 8.82 -4.78
C SER A 57 12.76 8.81 -5.76
N VAL A 58 11.53 8.70 -5.28
CA VAL A 58 10.31 8.59 -6.11
C VAL A 58 9.39 9.79 -5.84
N LYS A 59 9.95 10.98 -6.05
CA LYS A 59 9.29 12.26 -5.74
C LYS A 59 8.19 12.64 -6.74
N THR A 60 8.26 12.11 -7.96
CA THR A 60 7.37 12.49 -9.06
C THR A 60 6.43 11.35 -9.40
N LYS A 61 5.14 11.65 -9.56
CA LYS A 61 4.16 10.67 -10.05
C LYS A 61 4.54 10.26 -11.48
N VAL A 62 4.97 9.01 -11.65
CA VAL A 62 5.17 8.43 -12.97
C VAL A 62 3.81 7.98 -13.51
N ASN A 63 3.43 8.47 -14.69
CA ASN A 63 2.29 7.96 -15.43
C ASN A 63 2.81 6.83 -16.34
N ILE A 64 2.63 5.58 -15.91
CA ILE A 64 3.01 4.43 -16.73
C ILE A 64 1.93 4.29 -17.81
N VAL A 65 2.24 4.74 -19.02
CA VAL A 65 1.38 4.53 -20.19
C VAL A 65 1.75 3.18 -20.78
N THR A 66 0.88 2.19 -20.61
CA THR A 66 1.01 0.90 -21.28
C THR A 66 0.73 1.09 -22.76
N VAL A 67 1.76 1.03 -23.60
CA VAL A 67 1.61 0.95 -25.05
C VAL A 67 1.40 -0.52 -25.39
N SER A 68 0.14 -0.96 -25.48
CA SER A 68 -0.19 -2.25 -26.05
C SER A 68 -0.06 -2.16 -27.58
N SER A 69 0.91 -2.89 -28.12
CA SER A 69 1.09 -3.14 -29.57
C SER A 69 0.13 -4.21 -30.08
#